data_AF-A0A4R6SYQ2-F1
#
_entry.id   AF-A0A4R6SYQ2-F1
#
_cell.length_a   1.000
_cell.length_b   1.000
_cell.length_c   1.000
_cell.angle_alpha   90.00
_cell.angle_beta   90.00
_cell.angle_gamma   90.00
#
_symmetry.space_group_name_H-M   'P 1'
#
loop_
_entity.id
_entity.type
_entity.pdbx_description
1 polymer ?
#
loop_
_entity_poly.entity_id
_entity_poly.type
_entity_poly.pdbx_seq_one_letter_code
_entity_poly.pdbx_strand_id
1 'polypeptide(L)'
;MNNELTTKIIGGLKELSINKTGKENIDQGERALSVVAGSYLLYKSLKNLIKHPFLGLQGAAAGGLLIYRGATGVCPIYTQLGKDTTDPEAINITEDIVVNAPREKVYEFWRNLSNLPKFMTHLKSISEISDTESHWVANTPGNLVDLKWNAEITREDEGSYIGWQSVEGSMVDNAGKVEFRDTLNGTGTELHIEIDYFPPAGSVGRGITSLFNGLFEKMIREDIQNFKAYAEAEDFKLYAGLTA
;
A
#
# COMPACT_ATOMS: atom_id res chain seq x y z
N MET A 1 49.29 -24.04 8.96
CA MET A 1 49.18 -22.70 9.60
C MET A 1 47.84 -21.98 9.34
N ASN A 2 46.74 -22.68 8.98
CA ASN A 2 45.45 -22.06 8.59
C ASN A 2 44.28 -22.40 9.53
N ASN A 3 44.51 -22.64 10.82
CA ASN A 3 43.42 -23.01 11.75
C ASN A 3 43.23 -22.03 12.90
N GLU A 4 44.28 -21.39 13.42
CA GLU A 4 44.12 -20.42 14.50
C GLU A 4 43.48 -19.10 14.03
N LEU A 5 43.90 -18.56 12.87
CA LEU A 5 43.36 -17.29 12.38
C LEU A 5 41.87 -17.40 12.05
N THR A 6 41.48 -18.49 11.39
CA THR A 6 40.10 -18.85 11.06
C THR A 6 39.26 -19.09 12.31
N THR A 7 39.78 -19.82 13.30
CA THR A 7 39.06 -20.05 14.57
C THR A 7 38.90 -18.77 15.37
N LYS A 8 39.90 -17.87 15.35
CA LYS A 8 39.86 -16.56 16.02
C LYS A 8 38.90 -15.59 15.32
N ILE A 9 38.84 -15.62 13.99
CA ILE A 9 37.86 -14.86 13.20
C ILE A 9 36.44 -15.41 13.43
N ILE A 10 36.24 -16.72 13.40
CA ILE A 10 34.93 -17.36 13.66
C ILE A 10 34.49 -17.14 15.11
N GLY A 11 35.43 -17.17 16.07
CA GLY A 11 35.18 -16.84 17.48
C GLY A 11 34.79 -15.38 17.68
N GLY A 12 35.52 -14.45 17.05
CA GLY A 12 35.17 -13.02 17.08
C GLY A 12 33.84 -12.71 16.38
N LEU A 13 33.49 -13.46 15.32
CA LEU A 13 32.18 -13.38 14.67
C LEU A 13 31.04 -13.96 15.53
N LYS A 14 31.32 -14.95 16.40
CA LYS A 14 30.37 -15.45 17.42
C LYS A 14 30.19 -14.48 18.58
N GLU A 15 31.24 -13.75 18.97
CA GLU A 15 31.16 -12.66 19.98
C GLU A 15 30.53 -11.37 19.44
N LEU A 16 30.62 -11.13 18.12
CA LEU A 16 29.76 -10.21 17.37
C LEU A 16 28.31 -10.72 17.28
N SER A 17 27.84 -11.46 18.30
CA SER A 17 26.43 -11.73 18.51
C SER A 17 25.73 -10.39 18.37
N ILE A 18 24.99 -10.23 17.26
CA ILE A 18 24.25 -9.01 16.98
C ILE A 18 23.05 -9.04 17.93
N ASN A 19 23.33 -8.75 19.20
CA ASN A 19 22.35 -8.82 20.26
C ASN A 19 21.33 -7.74 19.97
N LYS A 20 20.08 -8.17 19.86
CA LYS A 20 18.91 -7.31 19.69
C LYS A 20 18.83 -6.35 20.88
N THR A 21 19.36 -5.15 20.72
CA THR A 21 19.29 -4.08 21.73
C THR A 21 18.13 -3.16 21.39
N GLY A 22 16.91 -3.60 21.69
CA GLY A 22 15.68 -2.83 21.47
C GLY A 22 14.51 -3.65 20.94
N LYS A 23 13.31 -3.04 20.96
CA LYS A 23 12.12 -3.57 20.27
C LYS A 23 12.34 -3.43 18.76
N GLU A 24 11.94 -4.45 17.99
CA GLU A 24 11.88 -4.32 16.53
C GLU A 24 10.96 -3.15 16.17
N ASN A 25 11.42 -2.30 15.24
CA ASN A 25 10.69 -1.11 14.81
C ASN A 25 10.82 -0.83 13.30
N ILE A 26 11.36 -1.80 12.55
CA ILE A 26 11.34 -1.80 11.09
C ILE A 26 10.81 -3.13 10.55
N ASP A 27 9.94 -3.06 9.53
CA ASP A 27 9.34 -4.22 8.87
C ASP A 27 10.34 -5.06 8.06
N GLN A 28 9.88 -6.22 7.56
CA GLN A 28 10.71 -7.17 6.82
C GLN A 28 11.26 -6.61 5.49
N GLY A 29 10.50 -5.76 4.79
CA GLY A 29 10.92 -5.14 3.55
C GLY A 29 12.04 -4.12 3.78
N GLU A 30 11.89 -3.27 4.79
CA GLU A 30 12.95 -2.36 5.23
C GLU A 30 14.21 -3.12 5.67
N ARG A 31 14.05 -4.24 6.38
CA ARG A 31 15.18 -5.08 6.80
C ARG A 31 15.95 -5.64 5.61
N ALA A 32 15.25 -6.25 4.64
CA ALA A 32 15.87 -6.81 3.44
C ALA A 32 16.60 -5.72 2.61
N LEU A 33 15.95 -4.58 2.40
CA LEU A 33 16.55 -3.45 1.68
C LEU A 33 17.81 -2.94 2.39
N SER A 34 17.79 -2.87 3.72
CA SER A 34 18.93 -2.43 4.52
C SER A 34 20.13 -3.35 4.40
N VAL A 35 19.91 -4.66 4.41
CA VAL A 35 20.98 -5.65 4.22
C VAL A 35 21.59 -5.52 2.81
N VAL A 36 20.75 -5.42 1.77
CA VAL A 36 21.23 -5.30 0.39
C VAL A 36 22.01 -3.99 0.17
N ALA A 37 21.41 -2.85 0.53
CA ALA A 37 22.03 -1.54 0.36
C ALA A 37 23.29 -1.40 1.24
N GLY A 38 23.23 -1.87 2.49
CA GLY A 38 24.34 -1.87 3.42
C GLY A 38 25.51 -2.73 2.95
N SER A 39 25.24 -3.94 2.45
CA SER A 39 26.27 -4.82 1.89
C SER A 39 26.95 -4.23 0.66
N TYR A 40 26.16 -3.62 -0.24
CA TYR A 40 26.69 -2.94 -1.42
C TYR A 40 27.57 -1.73 -1.04
N LEU A 41 27.09 -0.88 -0.12
CA LEU A 41 27.83 0.28 0.37
C LEU A 41 29.12 -0.13 1.07
N LEU A 42 29.06 -1.12 1.96
CA LEU A 42 30.22 -1.65 2.67
C LEU A 42 31.28 -2.16 1.69
N TYR A 43 30.88 -2.97 0.70
CA TYR A 43 31.78 -3.47 -0.33
C TYR A 43 32.45 -2.34 -1.14
N LYS A 44 31.67 -1.35 -1.60
CA LYS A 44 32.17 -0.19 -2.36
C LYS A 44 33.14 0.65 -1.51
N SER A 45 32.84 0.85 -0.23
CA SER A 45 33.66 1.59 0.71
C SER A 45 34.97 0.89 1.04
N LEU A 46 34.95 -0.43 1.26
CA LEU A 46 36.16 -1.23 1.47
C LEU A 46 37.10 -1.21 0.26
N LYS A 47 36.53 -1.28 -0.97
CA LYS A 47 37.33 -1.16 -2.21
C LYS A 47 38.01 0.19 -2.38
N ASN A 48 37.38 1.26 -1.91
CA ASN A 48 37.91 2.62 -2.03
C ASN A 48 38.72 3.07 -0.82
N LEU A 49 38.82 2.25 0.23
CA LEU A 49 39.47 2.60 1.50
C LEU A 49 40.95 2.99 1.33
N ILE A 50 41.65 2.36 0.38
CA ILE A 50 43.06 2.64 0.09
C ILE A 50 43.22 4.01 -0.59
N LYS A 51 42.28 4.40 -1.46
CA LYS A 51 42.34 5.66 -2.21
C LYS A 51 41.80 6.85 -1.42
N HIS A 52 40.75 6.61 -0.64
CA HIS A 52 40.04 7.63 0.13
C HIS A 52 39.72 7.09 1.53
N PRO A 53 40.69 7.06 2.47
CA PRO A 53 40.54 6.39 3.76
C PRO A 53 39.42 6.98 4.61
N PHE A 54 39.30 8.32 4.67
CA PHE A 54 38.26 8.98 5.46
C PHE A 54 36.84 8.67 4.94
N LEU A 55 36.60 8.86 3.64
CA LEU A 55 35.31 8.57 3.01
C LEU A 55 34.99 7.06 3.02
N GLY A 56 36.02 6.23 2.85
CA GLY A 56 35.88 4.77 2.93
C GLY A 56 35.47 4.31 4.32
N LEU A 57 36.07 4.85 5.39
CA LEU A 57 35.70 4.53 6.78
C LEU A 57 34.27 4.96 7.09
N GLN A 58 33.89 6.19 6.73
CA GLN A 58 32.52 6.68 6.94
C GLN A 58 31.48 5.83 6.21
N GLY A 59 31.73 5.50 4.94
CA GLY A 59 30.83 4.66 4.17
C GLY A 59 30.78 3.21 4.67
N ALA A 60 31.91 2.66 5.15
CA ALA A 60 31.93 1.35 5.78
C ALA A 60 31.11 1.31 7.08
N ALA A 61 31.21 2.36 7.91
CA ALA A 61 30.40 2.50 9.11
C ALA A 61 28.90 2.62 8.78
N ALA A 62 28.54 3.44 7.79
CA ALA A 62 27.16 3.57 7.33
C ALA A 62 26.61 2.24 6.77
N GLY A 63 27.40 1.52 5.97
CA GLY A 63 27.04 0.20 5.46
C GLY A 63 26.86 -0.83 6.57
N GLY A 64 27.76 -0.84 7.56
CA GLY A 64 27.66 -1.69 8.74
C GLY A 64 26.41 -1.41 9.58
N LEU A 65 26.05 -0.15 9.77
CA LEU A 65 24.82 0.25 10.48
C LEU A 65 23.56 -0.19 9.73
N LEU A 66 23.54 -0.08 8.39
CA LEU A 66 22.43 -0.59 7.57
C LEU A 66 22.29 -2.11 7.68
N ILE A 67 23.40 -2.85 7.65
CA ILE A 67 23.38 -4.30 7.86
C ILE A 67 22.88 -4.63 9.26
N TYR A 68 23.37 -3.93 10.30
CA TYR A 68 22.94 -4.09 11.68
C TYR A 68 21.44 -3.89 11.85
N ARG A 69 20.90 -2.77 11.34
CA ARG A 69 19.45 -2.50 11.45
C ARG A 69 18.64 -3.55 10.71
N GLY A 70 19.10 -3.99 9.52
CA GLY A 70 18.42 -5.03 8.75
C GLY A 70 18.42 -6.40 9.44
N ALA A 71 19.55 -6.79 10.04
CA ALA A 71 19.69 -8.06 10.75
C ALA A 71 18.86 -8.09 12.04
N THR A 72 18.89 -7.02 12.84
CA THR A 72 18.20 -6.93 14.14
C THR A 72 16.75 -6.51 14.08
N GLY A 73 16.35 -5.82 13.00
CA GLY A 73 15.08 -5.12 12.91
C GLY A 73 14.97 -3.90 13.84
N VAL A 74 16.10 -3.41 14.38
CA VAL A 74 16.14 -2.24 15.27
C VAL A 74 16.85 -1.08 14.58
N CYS A 75 16.16 0.04 14.45
CA CYS A 75 16.66 1.31 13.95
C CYS A 75 16.61 2.37 15.08
N PRO A 76 17.75 2.73 15.70
CA PRO A 76 17.79 3.70 16.80
C PRO A 76 17.23 5.08 16.42
N ILE A 77 17.40 5.49 15.16
CA ILE A 77 16.85 6.76 14.66
C ILE A 77 15.31 6.71 14.69
N TYR A 78 14.70 5.60 14.28
CA TYR A 78 13.25 5.43 14.32
C TYR A 78 12.74 5.39 15.77
N THR A 79 13.48 4.75 16.68
CA THR A 79 13.17 4.77 18.12
C THR A 79 13.17 6.20 18.67
N GLN A 80 14.14 7.04 18.29
CA GLN A 80 14.20 8.45 18.70
C GLN A 80 13.07 9.29 18.09
N LEU A 81 12.62 8.95 16.88
CA LEU A 81 11.52 9.62 16.19
C LEU A 81 10.13 9.08 16.57
N GLY A 82 10.06 8.06 17.44
CA GLY A 82 8.79 7.39 17.77
C GLY A 82 8.16 6.63 16.59
N LYS A 83 8.94 6.31 15.55
CA LYS A 83 8.46 5.60 14.35
C LYS A 83 8.62 4.09 14.54
N ASP A 84 7.55 3.34 14.28
CA ASP A 84 7.51 1.89 14.26
C ASP A 84 6.83 1.45 12.96
N THR A 85 7.53 0.74 12.08
CA THR A 85 6.91 0.22 10.83
C THR A 85 6.51 -1.25 10.94
N THR A 86 6.66 -1.86 12.12
CA THR A 86 6.26 -3.26 12.35
C THR A 86 4.76 -3.44 12.52
N ASP A 87 4.04 -2.36 12.83
CA ASP A 87 2.59 -2.30 12.98
C ASP A 87 2.04 -1.28 11.97
N PRO A 88 1.64 -1.70 10.75
CA PRO A 88 1.15 -0.77 9.74
C PRO A 88 -0.18 -0.18 10.21
N GLU A 89 -0.27 1.15 10.26
CA GLU A 89 -1.54 1.84 10.49
C GLU A 89 -2.41 1.76 9.22
N ALA A 90 -3.73 1.62 9.41
CA ALA A 90 -4.69 1.72 8.33
C ALA A 90 -4.66 3.13 7.74
N ILE A 91 -4.68 3.23 6.41
CA ILE A 91 -4.89 4.49 5.71
C ILE A 91 -6.40 4.61 5.46
N ASN A 92 -7.01 5.63 6.08
CA ASN A 92 -8.42 5.96 5.89
C ASN A 92 -8.58 7.10 4.87
N ILE A 93 -9.42 6.87 3.88
CA ILE A 93 -9.82 7.86 2.89
C ILE A 93 -11.32 8.07 3.05
N THR A 94 -11.71 9.31 3.33
CA THR A 94 -13.11 9.73 3.38
C THR A 94 -13.30 10.86 2.37
N GLU A 95 -14.30 10.74 1.50
CA GLU A 95 -14.66 11.72 0.47
C GLU A 95 -16.17 11.85 0.35
N ASP A 96 -16.65 13.09 0.24
CA ASP A 96 -18.04 13.42 -0.05
C ASP A 96 -18.13 14.09 -1.42
N ILE A 97 -19.00 13.58 -2.30
CA ILE A 97 -19.21 14.13 -3.64
C ILE A 97 -20.70 14.23 -3.97
N VAL A 98 -21.03 15.17 -4.86
CA VAL A 98 -22.39 15.35 -5.37
C VAL A 98 -22.39 15.22 -6.89
N VAL A 99 -23.22 14.32 -7.41
CA VAL A 99 -23.35 14.04 -8.84
C VAL A 99 -24.76 14.34 -9.34
N ASN A 100 -24.86 14.90 -10.55
CA ASN A 100 -26.13 15.22 -11.18
C ASN A 100 -26.72 14.03 -11.95
N ALA A 101 -26.99 12.95 -11.22
CA ALA A 101 -27.63 11.73 -11.72
C ALA A 101 -28.61 11.16 -10.67
N PRO A 102 -29.69 10.46 -11.08
CA PRO A 102 -30.62 9.84 -10.15
C PRO A 102 -29.95 8.79 -9.27
N ARG A 103 -30.28 8.79 -7.97
CA ARG A 103 -29.68 7.90 -6.96
C ARG A 103 -29.75 6.44 -7.30
N GLU A 104 -30.90 5.98 -7.80
CA GLU A 104 -31.09 4.59 -8.22
C GLU A 104 -30.08 4.16 -9.29
N LYS A 105 -29.81 5.03 -10.27
CA LYS A 105 -28.82 4.75 -11.34
C LYS A 105 -27.39 4.81 -10.87
N VAL A 106 -27.08 5.71 -9.95
CA VAL A 106 -25.77 5.76 -9.31
C VAL A 106 -25.54 4.49 -8.48
N TYR A 107 -26.54 4.07 -7.70
CA TYR A 107 -26.49 2.83 -6.93
C TYR A 107 -26.31 1.60 -7.82
N GLU A 108 -27.16 1.41 -8.84
CA GLU A 108 -27.06 0.30 -9.80
C GLU A 108 -25.67 0.24 -10.46
N PHE A 109 -25.09 1.40 -10.79
CA PHE A 109 -23.75 1.47 -11.36
C PHE A 109 -22.68 1.00 -10.39
N TRP A 110 -22.72 1.46 -9.14
CA TRP A 110 -21.76 1.05 -8.10
C TRP A 110 -21.94 -0.41 -7.67
N ARG A 111 -23.18 -0.92 -7.65
CA ARG A 111 -23.50 -2.30 -7.25
C ARG A 111 -22.88 -3.34 -8.19
N ASN A 112 -22.73 -3.00 -9.46
CA ASN A 112 -21.91 -3.76 -10.39
C ASN A 112 -20.46 -3.29 -10.27
N LEU A 113 -19.70 -3.94 -9.39
CA LEU A 113 -18.34 -3.51 -9.02
C LEU A 113 -17.38 -3.50 -10.22
N SER A 114 -17.69 -4.28 -11.27
CA SER A 114 -16.93 -4.27 -12.54
C SER A 114 -16.97 -2.91 -13.25
N ASN A 115 -17.84 -1.99 -12.84
CA ASN A 115 -17.90 -0.62 -13.32
C ASN A 115 -16.86 0.31 -12.67
N LEU A 116 -16.36 0.03 -11.45
CA LEU A 116 -15.47 0.94 -10.73
C LEU A 116 -14.18 1.29 -11.51
N PRO A 117 -13.52 0.35 -12.22
CA PRO A 117 -12.34 0.66 -13.04
C PRO A 117 -12.58 1.68 -14.17
N LYS A 118 -13.84 2.02 -14.50
CA LYS A 118 -14.15 3.03 -15.52
C LYS A 118 -13.81 4.46 -15.07
N PHE A 119 -13.74 4.71 -13.77
CA PHE A 119 -13.40 6.02 -13.20
C PHE A 119 -12.33 5.93 -12.10
N MET A 120 -12.12 4.75 -11.51
CA MET A 120 -11.04 4.48 -10.57
C MET A 120 -9.81 3.95 -11.28
N THR A 121 -8.93 4.83 -11.72
CA THR A 121 -7.71 4.49 -12.48
C THR A 121 -6.70 3.64 -11.69
N HIS A 122 -6.74 3.71 -10.35
CA HIS A 122 -5.97 2.80 -9.49
C HIS A 122 -6.43 1.35 -9.61
N LEU A 123 -7.65 1.09 -10.09
CA LEU A 123 -8.15 -0.25 -10.34
C LEU A 123 -7.92 -0.64 -11.80
N LYS A 124 -7.24 -1.75 -12.00
CA LYS A 124 -7.02 -2.34 -13.32
C LYS A 124 -8.22 -3.13 -13.80
N SER A 125 -8.81 -3.92 -12.91
CA SER A 125 -9.99 -4.72 -13.18
C SER A 125 -10.65 -5.20 -11.90
N ILE A 126 -11.97 -5.34 -11.93
CA ILE A 126 -12.73 -6.14 -10.98
C ILE A 126 -13.47 -7.21 -11.77
N SER A 127 -13.50 -8.44 -11.27
CA SER A 127 -14.22 -9.56 -11.87
C SER A 127 -15.10 -10.21 -10.81
N GLU A 128 -16.41 -10.21 -11.03
CA GLU A 128 -17.37 -10.86 -10.12
C GLU A 128 -17.20 -12.39 -10.18
N ILE A 129 -17.08 -13.00 -9.01
CA ILE A 129 -16.99 -14.44 -8.81
C ILE A 129 -18.37 -14.99 -8.47
N SER A 130 -19.13 -14.24 -7.66
CA SER A 130 -20.51 -14.52 -7.26
C SER A 130 -21.26 -13.19 -7.04
N ASP A 131 -22.51 -13.26 -6.55
CA ASP A 131 -23.32 -12.07 -6.26
C ASP A 131 -22.68 -11.16 -5.19
N THR A 132 -21.82 -11.71 -4.34
CA THR A 132 -21.17 -10.99 -3.23
C THR A 132 -19.65 -11.01 -3.31
N GLU A 133 -19.03 -11.99 -3.98
CA GLU A 133 -17.57 -12.10 -4.06
C GLU A 133 -17.02 -11.60 -5.40
N SER A 134 -15.85 -10.98 -5.37
CA SER A 134 -15.18 -10.44 -6.56
C SER A 134 -13.66 -10.50 -6.43
N HIS A 135 -12.97 -10.62 -7.57
CA HIS A 135 -11.51 -10.54 -7.68
C HIS A 135 -11.09 -9.16 -8.14
N TRP A 136 -10.22 -8.51 -7.37
CA TRP A 136 -9.76 -7.15 -7.61
C TRP A 136 -8.29 -7.17 -8.03
N VAL A 137 -7.96 -6.33 -9.01
CA VAL A 137 -6.60 -6.07 -9.45
C VAL A 137 -6.36 -4.57 -9.47
N ALA A 138 -5.40 -4.08 -8.69
CA ALA A 138 -5.03 -2.66 -8.63
C ALA A 138 -3.64 -2.39 -9.18
N ASN A 139 -3.51 -1.23 -9.81
CA ASN A 139 -2.26 -0.64 -10.26
C ASN A 139 -1.54 0.02 -9.07
N THR A 140 -0.27 -0.32 -8.86
CA THR A 140 0.58 0.49 -7.98
C THR A 140 1.10 1.73 -8.73
N PRO A 141 1.43 2.83 -8.02
CA PRO A 141 2.07 3.99 -8.62
C PRO A 141 3.26 3.60 -9.50
N GLY A 142 3.23 4.05 -10.77
CA GLY A 142 4.24 3.71 -11.78
C GLY A 142 4.07 2.32 -12.41
N ASN A 143 2.97 1.62 -12.17
CA ASN A 143 2.63 0.29 -12.72
C ASN A 143 3.74 -0.76 -12.48
N LEU A 144 4.39 -0.69 -11.32
CA LEU A 144 5.56 -1.53 -10.99
C LEU A 144 5.19 -2.97 -10.62
N VAL A 145 4.03 -3.13 -10.00
CA VAL A 145 3.43 -4.41 -9.61
C VAL A 145 1.91 -4.30 -9.58
N ASP A 146 1.22 -5.38 -9.94
CA ASP A 146 -0.23 -5.52 -9.75
C ASP A 146 -0.50 -6.06 -8.33
N LEU A 147 -1.37 -5.39 -7.57
CA LEU A 147 -1.91 -5.93 -6.32
C LEU A 147 -3.17 -6.72 -6.64
N LYS A 148 -3.35 -7.88 -6.01
CA LYS A 148 -4.47 -8.77 -6.28
C LYS A 148 -5.06 -9.30 -4.99
N TRP A 149 -6.37 -9.22 -4.85
CA TRP A 149 -7.09 -9.76 -3.71
C TRP A 149 -8.52 -10.15 -4.09
N ASN A 150 -9.17 -10.93 -3.23
CA ASN A 150 -10.60 -11.16 -3.32
C ASN A 150 -11.30 -10.29 -2.29
N ALA A 151 -12.47 -9.76 -2.64
CA ALA A 151 -13.31 -8.99 -1.73
C ALA A 151 -14.75 -9.53 -1.75
N GLU A 152 -15.45 -9.33 -0.65
CA GLU A 152 -16.85 -9.66 -0.46
C GLU A 152 -17.66 -8.42 -0.09
N ILE A 153 -18.90 -8.33 -0.59
CA ILE A 153 -19.91 -7.39 -0.12
C ILE A 153 -20.41 -7.88 1.24
N THR A 154 -20.21 -7.07 2.29
CA THR A 154 -20.55 -7.42 3.68
C THR A 154 -21.90 -6.86 4.11
N ARG A 155 -22.33 -5.78 3.46
CA ARG A 155 -23.63 -5.16 3.70
C ARG A 155 -24.14 -4.49 2.44
N GLU A 156 -25.43 -4.68 2.19
CA GLU A 156 -26.14 -4.07 1.09
C GLU A 156 -27.51 -3.58 1.59
N ASP A 157 -27.78 -2.29 1.44
CA ASP A 157 -29.12 -1.71 1.61
C ASP A 157 -29.50 -1.06 0.29
N GLU A 158 -30.42 -1.69 -0.44
CA GLU A 158 -30.76 -1.34 -1.82
C GLU A 158 -31.01 0.17 -2.01
N GLY A 159 -30.30 0.77 -2.98
CA GLY A 159 -30.38 2.19 -3.28
C GLY A 159 -29.63 3.12 -2.31
N SER A 160 -29.12 2.65 -1.17
CA SER A 160 -28.66 3.54 -0.09
C SER A 160 -27.30 3.20 0.52
N TYR A 161 -26.85 1.95 0.46
CA TYR A 161 -25.59 1.54 1.08
C TYR A 161 -24.97 0.32 0.40
N ILE A 162 -23.66 0.37 0.16
CA ILE A 162 -22.85 -0.81 -0.17
C ILE A 162 -21.60 -0.79 0.71
N GLY A 163 -21.34 -1.88 1.42
CA GLY A 163 -20.10 -2.09 2.18
C GLY A 163 -19.40 -3.36 1.70
N TRP A 164 -18.08 -3.31 1.62
CA TRP A 164 -17.25 -4.44 1.19
C TRP A 164 -15.99 -4.57 2.05
N GLN A 165 -15.42 -5.77 2.06
CA GLN A 165 -14.12 -6.05 2.68
C GLN A 165 -13.33 -7.10 1.89
N SER A 166 -12.02 -7.06 1.97
CA SER A 166 -11.15 -8.13 1.48
C SER A 166 -11.37 -9.42 2.27
N VAL A 167 -11.35 -10.56 1.58
CA VAL A 167 -11.42 -11.89 2.20
C VAL A 167 -10.15 -12.14 3.04
N GLU A 168 -10.28 -12.84 4.16
CA GLU A 168 -9.18 -13.19 5.06
C GLU A 168 -7.98 -13.82 4.31
N GLY A 169 -6.77 -13.35 4.63
CA GLY A 169 -5.53 -13.82 4.00
C GLY A 169 -5.26 -13.22 2.61
N SER A 170 -6.06 -12.22 2.20
CA SER A 170 -5.80 -11.41 1.01
C SER A 170 -4.45 -10.69 1.09
N MET A 171 -3.86 -10.40 -0.07
CA MET A 171 -2.61 -9.64 -0.14
C MET A 171 -2.76 -8.21 0.39
N VAL A 172 -3.96 -7.64 0.25
CA VAL A 172 -4.30 -6.30 0.69
C VAL A 172 -5.50 -6.44 1.63
N ASP A 173 -5.31 -6.05 2.88
CA ASP A 173 -6.43 -5.84 3.80
C ASP A 173 -7.08 -4.52 3.43
N ASN A 174 -8.29 -4.58 2.88
CA ASN A 174 -9.06 -3.43 2.43
C ASN A 174 -10.51 -3.56 2.88
N ALA A 175 -11.10 -2.44 3.28
CA ALA A 175 -12.53 -2.31 3.46
C ALA A 175 -12.99 -1.00 2.85
N GLY A 176 -14.28 -0.91 2.55
CA GLY A 176 -14.86 0.35 2.17
C GLY A 176 -16.37 0.33 2.23
N LYS A 177 -16.94 1.51 2.11
CA LYS A 177 -18.37 1.71 1.98
C LYS A 177 -18.67 2.90 1.10
N VAL A 178 -19.87 2.88 0.54
CA VAL A 178 -20.48 4.02 -0.11
C VAL A 178 -21.93 4.14 0.38
N GLU A 179 -22.28 5.33 0.85
CA GLU A 179 -23.65 5.71 1.18
C GLU A 179 -24.20 6.61 0.07
N PHE A 180 -25.46 6.40 -0.31
CA PHE A 180 -26.12 7.17 -1.35
C PHE A 180 -27.34 7.89 -0.78
N ARG A 181 -27.44 9.20 -1.00
CA ARG A 181 -28.56 10.03 -0.55
C ARG A 181 -29.04 10.92 -1.68
N ASP A 182 -30.33 11.18 -1.74
CA ASP A 182 -30.86 12.19 -2.66
C ASP A 182 -30.39 13.57 -2.20
N THR A 183 -30.00 14.44 -3.14
CA THR A 183 -29.73 15.84 -2.84
C THR A 183 -30.99 16.53 -2.29
N LEU A 184 -30.84 17.64 -1.58
CA LEU A 184 -31.97 18.40 -1.03
C LEU A 184 -33.03 18.82 -2.08
N ASN A 185 -32.61 19.04 -3.33
CA ASN A 185 -33.51 19.37 -4.43
C ASN A 185 -34.05 18.14 -5.19
N GLY A 186 -33.63 16.92 -4.83
CA GLY A 186 -34.08 15.65 -5.37
C GLY A 186 -33.63 15.34 -6.80
N THR A 187 -32.71 16.12 -7.38
CA THR A 187 -32.28 15.95 -8.78
C THR A 187 -30.93 15.27 -8.94
N GLY A 188 -30.17 15.11 -7.86
CA GLY A 188 -28.85 14.51 -7.86
C GLY A 188 -28.65 13.56 -6.69
N THR A 189 -27.44 13.03 -6.59
CA THR A 189 -27.05 12.07 -5.55
C THR A 189 -25.84 12.60 -4.79
N GLU A 190 -25.94 12.62 -3.47
CA GLU A 190 -24.83 12.78 -2.53
C GLU A 190 -24.25 11.39 -2.25
N LEU A 191 -22.94 11.23 -2.45
CA LEU A 191 -22.20 10.04 -2.11
C LEU A 191 -21.23 10.35 -0.97
N HIS A 192 -21.28 9.51 0.06
CA HIS A 192 -20.29 9.49 1.14
C HIS A 192 -19.48 8.20 1.02
N ILE A 193 -18.19 8.31 0.74
CA ILE A 193 -17.32 7.17 0.43
C ILE A 193 -16.22 7.11 1.49
N GLU A 194 -16.08 5.94 2.10
CA GLU A 194 -14.98 5.62 3.00
C GLU A 194 -14.23 4.41 2.45
N ILE A 195 -12.90 4.47 2.41
CA ILE A 195 -12.03 3.36 2.02
C ILE A 195 -10.90 3.28 3.04
N ASP A 196 -10.75 2.12 3.64
CA ASP A 196 -9.67 1.77 4.54
C ASP A 196 -8.79 0.71 3.90
N TYR A 197 -7.47 0.85 3.99
CA TYR A 197 -6.58 -0.23 3.61
C TYR A 197 -5.29 -0.21 4.42
N PHE A 198 -4.70 -1.39 4.56
CA PHE A 198 -3.36 -1.56 5.09
C PHE A 198 -2.39 -1.69 3.92
N PRO A 199 -1.32 -0.87 3.87
CA PRO A 199 -0.22 -1.13 2.96
C PRO A 199 0.31 -2.55 3.17
N PRO A 200 0.44 -3.38 2.11
CA PRO A 200 0.96 -4.72 2.24
C PRO A 200 2.37 -4.69 2.84
N ALA A 201 2.48 -5.19 4.08
CA ALA A 201 3.74 -5.32 4.78
C ALA A 201 4.53 -6.51 4.24
N GLY A 202 5.77 -6.28 3.79
CA GLY A 202 6.76 -7.36 3.69
C GLY A 202 6.52 -8.47 2.66
N SER A 203 5.77 -8.27 1.57
CA SER A 203 5.80 -9.28 0.50
C SER A 203 7.24 -9.46 0.00
N VAL A 204 7.71 -10.71 -0.05
CA VAL A 204 9.12 -11.15 -0.22
C VAL A 204 9.81 -10.65 -1.52
N GLY A 205 9.15 -9.83 -2.34
CA GLY A 205 9.72 -9.23 -3.54
C GLY A 205 9.41 -7.74 -3.65
N ARG A 206 10.44 -6.91 -3.47
CA ARG A 206 10.53 -5.47 -3.79
C ARG A 206 9.87 -4.56 -2.75
N GLY A 207 10.55 -3.49 -2.35
CA GLY A 207 10.08 -2.51 -1.34
C GLY A 207 8.88 -1.68 -1.79
N ILE A 208 7.70 -2.32 -1.81
CA ILE A 208 6.43 -1.73 -2.26
C ILE A 208 5.92 -0.67 -1.28
N THR A 209 6.38 -0.66 -0.03
CA THR A 209 5.99 0.31 1.01
C THR A 209 6.20 1.76 0.56
N SER A 210 7.21 2.03 -0.27
CA SER A 210 7.44 3.38 -0.81
C SER A 210 6.39 3.84 -1.83
N LEU A 211 5.62 2.92 -2.42
CA LEU A 211 4.52 3.24 -3.34
C LEU A 211 3.25 3.64 -2.59
N PHE A 212 3.07 3.14 -1.37
CA PHE A 212 1.98 3.49 -0.46
C PHE A 212 2.27 4.73 0.38
N ASN A 213 3.31 5.48 0.04
CA ASN A 213 3.38 6.89 0.43
C ASN A 213 2.14 7.62 -0.10
N GLY A 214 1.79 8.79 0.45
CA GLY A 214 0.55 9.54 0.14
C GLY A 214 0.22 9.81 -1.34
N LEU A 215 1.08 9.43 -2.29
CA LEU A 215 0.76 9.33 -3.71
C LEU A 215 -0.38 8.33 -4.01
N PHE A 216 -0.38 7.13 -3.40
CA PHE A 216 -1.44 6.15 -3.64
C PHE A 216 -2.77 6.63 -3.07
N GLU A 217 -2.75 7.17 -1.85
CA GLU A 217 -3.90 7.83 -1.23
C GLU A 217 -4.45 8.96 -2.12
N LYS A 218 -3.56 9.84 -2.62
CA LYS A 218 -3.93 10.91 -3.54
C LYS A 218 -4.59 10.39 -4.81
N MET A 219 -4.06 9.32 -5.41
CA MET A 219 -4.63 8.70 -6.61
C MET A 219 -6.07 8.19 -6.35
N ILE A 220 -6.31 7.54 -5.21
CA ILE A 220 -7.66 7.09 -4.82
C ILE A 220 -8.61 8.27 -4.61
N ARG A 221 -8.16 9.33 -3.91
CA ARG A 221 -8.98 10.56 -3.74
C ARG A 221 -9.33 11.20 -5.08
N GLU A 222 -8.36 11.32 -5.98
CA GLU A 222 -8.58 11.85 -7.34
C GLU A 222 -9.58 10.99 -8.12
N ASP A 223 -9.46 9.67 -8.04
CA ASP A 223 -10.40 8.74 -8.66
C ASP A 223 -11.84 8.91 -8.15
N ILE A 224 -12.03 9.05 -6.83
CA ILE A 224 -13.36 9.32 -6.24
C ILE A 224 -13.91 10.65 -6.76
N GLN A 225 -13.10 11.71 -6.75
CA GLN A 225 -13.51 13.01 -7.25
C GLN A 225 -13.84 12.99 -8.75
N ASN A 226 -13.14 12.16 -9.54
CA ASN A 226 -13.39 11.98 -10.96
C ASN A 226 -14.71 11.24 -11.25
N PHE A 227 -15.30 10.54 -10.28
CA PHE A 227 -16.61 9.91 -10.44
C PHE A 227 -17.67 10.94 -10.86
N LYS A 228 -17.62 12.17 -10.34
CA LYS A 228 -18.56 13.23 -10.73
C LYS A 228 -18.52 13.48 -12.23
N ALA A 229 -17.33 13.70 -12.79
CA ALA A 229 -17.16 13.95 -14.21
C ALA A 229 -17.63 12.75 -15.03
N TYR A 230 -17.37 11.53 -14.56
CA TYR A 230 -17.82 10.29 -15.22
C TYR A 230 -19.35 10.14 -15.21
N ALA A 231 -19.98 10.30 -14.04
CA ALA A 231 -21.43 10.13 -13.85
C ALA A 231 -22.24 11.20 -14.60
N GLU A 232 -21.67 12.37 -14.87
CA GLU A 232 -22.31 13.46 -15.59
C GLU A 232 -22.04 13.42 -17.11
N ALA A 233 -21.13 12.55 -17.56
CA ALA A 233 -20.78 12.36 -18.96
C ALA A 233 -21.84 11.54 -19.73
N GLU A 234 -21.77 11.58 -21.06
CA GLU A 234 -22.70 10.88 -21.95
C GLU A 234 -22.63 9.36 -21.80
N ASP A 235 -21.45 8.79 -21.58
CA ASP A 235 -21.26 7.34 -21.42
C ASP A 235 -22.05 6.78 -20.22
N PHE A 236 -22.07 7.50 -19.10
CA PHE A 236 -22.88 7.11 -17.95
C PHE A 236 -24.36 7.25 -18.26
N LYS A 237 -24.78 8.33 -18.93
CA LYS A 237 -26.18 8.52 -19.34
C LYS A 237 -26.66 7.40 -20.26
N LEU A 238 -25.80 6.93 -21.17
CA LEU A 238 -26.10 5.79 -22.04
C LEU A 238 -26.26 4.50 -21.21
N TYR A 239 -25.32 4.21 -20.31
CA TYR A 239 -25.40 3.07 -19.39
C TYR A 239 -26.69 3.10 -18.56
N ALA A 240 -27.01 4.26 -18.00
CA ALA A 240 -28.13 4.46 -17.10
C ALA A 240 -29.50 4.60 -17.81
N GLY A 241 -29.53 4.59 -19.14
CA GLY A 241 -30.76 4.79 -19.93
C GLY A 241 -31.35 6.20 -19.79
N LEU A 242 -30.51 7.20 -19.57
CA LEU A 242 -30.90 8.60 -19.33
C LEU A 242 -30.82 9.48 -20.59
N THR A 243 -30.43 8.92 -21.74
CA THR A 243 -30.47 9.62 -23.03
C THR A 243 -31.89 9.62 -23.59
N ALA A 244 -32.37 10.78 -24.04
CA ALA A 244 -33.65 10.95 -24.73
C ALA A 244 -33.67 10.34 -26.14
#